data_AF-A0A8J3ICJ9-F1
#
_entry.id   AF-A0A8J3ICJ9-F1
#
_cell.length_a   1.000
_cell.length_b   1.000
_cell.length_c   1.000
_cell.angle_alpha   90.00
_cell.angle_beta   90.00
_cell.angle_gamma   90.00
#
_symmetry.space_group_name_H-M   'P 1'
#
loop_
_entity.id
_entity.type
_entity.pdbx_description
1 polymer ?
#
loop_
_entity_poly.entity_id
_entity_poly.type
_entity_poly.pdbx_seq_one_letter_code
_entity_poly.pdbx_strand_id
1 'polypeptide(L)'
;MANQEQLDILKQGVEAWHAWRKQNPSIHPDLTGANLQKADLSFADLTGADLTGADLTGAKLTDAHLSSDYQLTNFSGANLTGADLTQTDLTNTALQKSQPPKSQPHRSQSQ
;
A
#
# COMPACT_ATOMS: atom_id res chain seq x y z
N MET A 1 10.99 -11.01 4.33
CA MET A 1 10.72 -11.67 3.03
C MET A 1 9.26 -12.00 3.10
N ALA A 2 8.47 -11.55 2.11
CA ALA A 2 7.03 -11.72 2.13
C ALA A 2 6.59 -13.14 2.49
N ASN A 3 5.50 -13.23 3.25
CA ASN A 3 4.86 -14.49 3.56
C ASN A 3 4.18 -15.04 2.30
N GLN A 4 4.63 -16.22 1.86
CA GLN A 4 4.17 -16.81 0.61
C GLN A 4 2.68 -17.19 0.65
N GLU A 5 2.18 -17.66 1.79
CA GLU A 5 0.77 -18.00 1.97
C GLU A 5 -0.12 -16.77 1.82
N GLN A 6 0.27 -15.66 2.45
CA GLN A 6 -0.47 -14.39 2.34
C GLN A 6 -0.45 -13.85 0.90
N LEU A 7 0.69 -13.95 0.21
CA LEU A 7 0.78 -13.58 -1.20
C LEU A 7 -0.09 -14.45 -2.10
N ASP A 8 -0.12 -15.75 -1.86
CA ASP A 8 -0.92 -16.68 -2.67
C ASP A 8 -2.41 -16.43 -2.46
N ILE A 9 -2.84 -16.08 -1.25
CA ILE A 9 -4.21 -15.68 -0.97
C ILE A 9 -4.55 -14.36 -1.67
N LEU A 10 -3.66 -13.36 -1.60
CA LEU A 10 -3.89 -12.07 -2.26
C LEU A 10 -3.99 -12.24 -3.79
N LYS A 11 -3.18 -13.13 -4.38
CA LYS A 11 -3.21 -13.45 -5.81
C LYS A 11 -4.45 -14.24 -6.25
N GLN A 12 -5.12 -14.94 -5.33
CA GLN A 12 -6.42 -15.58 -5.59
C GLN A 12 -7.55 -14.56 -5.74
N GLY A 13 -7.35 -13.33 -5.25
CA GLY A 13 -8.25 -12.20 -5.41
C GLY A 13 -8.69 -11.58 -4.09
N VAL A 14 -9.33 -10.42 -4.19
CA VAL A 14 -9.73 -9.61 -3.03
C VAL A 14 -10.74 -10.34 -2.12
N GLU A 15 -11.62 -11.17 -2.69
CA GLU A 15 -12.57 -11.97 -1.90
C GLU A 15 -11.87 -12.99 -1.00
N ALA A 16 -10.87 -13.70 -1.53
CA ALA A 16 -10.07 -14.65 -0.76
C ALA A 16 -9.26 -13.92 0.32
N TRP A 17 -8.71 -12.76 -0.02
CA TRP A 17 -8.01 -11.89 0.91
C TRP A 17 -8.92 -11.43 2.07
N HIS A 18 -10.13 -10.98 1.78
CA HIS A 18 -11.11 -10.60 2.81
C HIS A 18 -11.52 -11.77 3.69
N ALA A 19 -11.73 -12.96 3.11
CA ALA A 19 -12.06 -14.15 3.87
C ALA A 19 -10.92 -14.51 4.85
N TRP A 20 -9.67 -14.40 4.41
CA TRP A 20 -8.51 -14.61 5.27
C TRP A 20 -8.39 -13.54 6.36
N ARG A 21 -8.59 -12.25 6.03
CA ARG A 21 -8.59 -11.14 7.00
C ARG A 21 -9.65 -11.30 8.07
N LYS A 22 -10.84 -11.78 7.71
CA LYS A 22 -11.91 -12.07 8.67
C LYS A 22 -11.55 -13.18 9.66
N GLN A 23 -10.77 -14.17 9.22
CA GLN A 23 -10.26 -15.24 10.07
C GLN A 23 -9.04 -14.82 10.89
N ASN A 24 -8.29 -13.82 10.41
CA ASN A 24 -7.02 -13.38 10.98
C ASN A 24 -6.98 -11.87 11.24
N PRO A 25 -7.89 -11.32 12.07
CA PRO A 25 -8.00 -9.87 12.27
C PRO A 25 -6.79 -9.27 13.01
N SER A 26 -6.07 -10.08 13.79
CA SER A 26 -4.92 -9.67 14.58
C SER A 26 -3.58 -9.87 13.85
N ILE A 27 -3.58 -10.44 12.64
CA ILE A 27 -2.37 -10.68 11.89
C ILE A 27 -2.02 -9.44 11.07
N HIS A 28 -0.77 -9.02 11.19
CA HIS A 28 -0.15 -8.04 10.31
C HIS A 28 0.43 -8.76 9.09
N PRO A 29 -0.08 -8.51 7.87
CA PRO A 29 0.47 -9.14 6.69
C PRO A 29 1.92 -8.72 6.41
N ASP A 30 2.80 -9.69 6.13
CA ASP A 30 4.14 -9.43 5.61
C ASP A 30 4.12 -9.63 4.08
N LEU A 31 4.10 -8.51 3.36
CA LEU A 31 4.17 -8.43 1.91
C LEU A 31 5.49 -7.76 1.48
N THR A 32 6.55 -7.90 2.28
CA THR A 32 7.85 -7.26 2.05
C THR A 32 8.50 -7.74 0.76
N GLY A 33 8.80 -6.82 -0.15
CA GLY A 33 9.38 -7.14 -1.46
C GLY A 33 8.42 -7.88 -2.40
N ALA A 34 7.12 -7.89 -2.12
CA ALA A 34 6.13 -8.55 -2.96
C ALA A 34 6.10 -7.96 -4.38
N ASN A 35 6.02 -8.83 -5.40
CA ASN A 35 5.72 -8.41 -6.76
C ASN A 35 4.20 -8.40 -6.96
N LEU A 36 3.62 -7.19 -6.98
CA LEU A 36 2.20 -6.90 -7.14
C LEU A 36 1.97 -5.99 -8.37
N GLN A 37 2.87 -6.06 -9.35
CA GLN A 37 2.75 -5.27 -10.58
C GLN A 37 1.41 -5.55 -11.27
N LYS A 38 0.68 -4.48 -11.59
CA LYS A 38 -0.64 -4.54 -12.26
C LYS A 38 -1.68 -5.38 -11.53
N ALA A 39 -1.47 -5.69 -10.25
CA ALA A 39 -2.45 -6.42 -9.45
C ALA A 39 -3.72 -5.59 -9.28
N ASP A 40 -4.86 -6.26 -9.31
CA ASP A 40 -6.14 -5.64 -8.93
C ASP A 40 -6.35 -5.83 -7.43
N LEU A 41 -6.10 -4.76 -6.69
CA LEU A 41 -6.23 -4.66 -5.24
C LEU A 41 -7.36 -3.69 -4.86
N SER A 42 -8.28 -3.43 -5.79
CA SER A 42 -9.43 -2.55 -5.53
C SER A 42 -10.25 -3.10 -4.37
N PHE A 43 -10.64 -2.22 -3.43
CA PHE A 43 -11.37 -2.58 -2.20
C PHE A 43 -10.62 -3.53 -1.24
N ALA A 44 -9.33 -3.81 -1.46
CA ALA A 44 -8.57 -4.70 -0.57
C ALA A 44 -8.33 -4.05 0.80
N ASP A 45 -8.53 -4.83 1.87
CA ASP A 45 -8.14 -4.41 3.23
C ASP A 45 -6.67 -4.77 3.47
N LEU A 46 -5.77 -3.84 3.18
CA LEU A 46 -4.33 -3.98 3.43
C LEU A 46 -3.92 -3.34 4.76
N THR A 47 -4.88 -3.00 5.63
CA THR A 47 -4.62 -2.31 6.90
C THR A 47 -3.59 -3.05 7.76
N GLY A 48 -2.48 -2.37 8.04
CA GLY A 48 -1.40 -2.90 8.87
C GLY A 48 -0.44 -3.85 8.15
N ALA A 49 -0.53 -3.94 6.82
CA ALA A 49 0.41 -4.72 6.01
C ALA A 49 1.77 -4.05 5.91
N ASP A 50 2.83 -4.86 5.85
CA ASP A 50 4.17 -4.42 5.52
C ASP A 50 4.44 -4.64 4.03
N LEU A 51 4.39 -3.57 3.24
CA LEU A 51 4.70 -3.52 1.81
C LEU A 51 6.09 -2.93 1.56
N THR A 52 7.00 -2.99 2.54
CA THR A 52 8.36 -2.46 2.39
C THR A 52 9.04 -3.08 1.17
N GLY A 53 9.48 -2.24 0.24
CA GLY A 53 10.15 -2.66 -1.00
C GLY A 53 9.26 -3.39 -2.00
N ALA A 54 7.93 -3.44 -1.80
CA ALA A 54 7.02 -4.10 -2.74
C ALA A 54 6.93 -3.34 -4.08
N ASP A 55 6.76 -4.08 -5.18
CA ASP A 55 6.54 -3.50 -6.49
C ASP A 55 5.05 -3.49 -6.83
N LEU A 56 4.43 -2.30 -6.77
CA LEU A 56 3.03 -2.03 -7.06
C LEU A 56 2.87 -1.27 -8.39
N THR A 57 3.87 -1.37 -9.29
CA THR A 57 3.83 -0.63 -10.57
C THR A 57 2.56 -0.98 -11.35
N GLY A 58 1.75 0.05 -11.66
CA GLY A 58 0.49 -0.11 -12.37
C GLY A 58 -0.62 -0.84 -11.62
N ALA A 59 -0.47 -1.12 -10.32
CA ALA A 59 -1.50 -1.78 -9.52
C ALA A 59 -2.75 -0.90 -9.37
N LYS A 60 -3.93 -1.51 -9.26
CA LYS A 60 -5.17 -0.81 -8.95
C LYS A 60 -5.44 -0.92 -7.45
N LEU A 61 -5.48 0.21 -6.77
CA LEU A 61 -5.74 0.33 -5.33
C LEU A 61 -7.01 1.17 -5.08
N THR A 62 -7.88 1.30 -6.08
CA THR A 62 -9.12 2.08 -5.98
C THR A 62 -9.96 1.60 -4.80
N ASP A 63 -10.35 2.53 -3.92
CA ASP A 63 -11.09 2.25 -2.67
C ASP A 63 -10.42 1.23 -1.73
N ALA A 64 -9.11 0.96 -1.88
CA ALA A 64 -8.39 0.09 -0.95
C ALA A 64 -8.27 0.73 0.43
N HIS A 65 -8.36 -0.08 1.48
CA HIS A 65 -8.16 0.37 2.86
C HIS A 65 -6.70 0.11 3.24
N LEU A 66 -5.92 1.18 3.38
CA LEU A 66 -4.48 1.12 3.65
C LEU A 66 -4.14 1.50 5.10
N SER A 67 -5.11 1.77 5.95
CA SER A 67 -4.84 2.25 7.31
C SER A 67 -6.09 2.23 8.16
N SER A 68 -5.86 2.23 9.48
CA SER A 68 -6.87 2.44 10.51
C SER A 68 -6.26 3.28 11.64
N ASP A 69 -7.07 3.65 12.63
CA ASP A 69 -6.65 4.46 13.78
C ASP A 69 -5.44 3.90 14.54
N TYR A 70 -5.27 2.56 14.55
CA TYR A 70 -4.24 1.88 15.34
C TYR A 70 -3.24 1.05 14.51
N GLN A 71 -3.47 0.89 13.21
CA GLN A 71 -2.62 0.08 12.33
C GLN A 71 -2.30 0.84 11.04
N LEU A 72 -1.01 1.01 10.77
CA LEU A 72 -0.51 1.73 9.59
C LEU A 72 0.08 0.73 8.62
N THR A 73 -0.24 0.87 7.33
CA THR A 73 0.45 0.14 6.28
C THR A 73 1.81 0.79 6.01
N ASN A 74 2.85 -0.04 5.93
CA ASN A 74 4.21 0.39 5.65
C ASN A 74 4.50 0.29 4.15
N PHE A 75 4.78 1.42 3.51
CA PHE A 75 5.15 1.50 2.09
C PHE A 75 6.62 1.90 1.86
N SER A 76 7.47 1.81 2.88
CA SER A 76 8.86 2.24 2.75
C SER A 76 9.57 1.54 1.58
N GLY A 77 10.02 2.33 0.60
CA GLY A 77 10.68 1.79 -0.60
C GLY A 77 9.77 1.04 -1.58
N ALA A 78 8.44 1.06 -1.40
CA ALA A 78 7.51 0.48 -2.35
C ALA A 78 7.46 1.31 -3.65
N ASN A 79 7.38 0.64 -4.79
CA ASN A 79 7.24 1.29 -6.10
C ASN A 79 5.76 1.40 -6.48
N LEU A 80 5.19 2.60 -6.38
CA LEU A 80 3.79 2.91 -6.73
C LEU A 80 3.66 3.56 -8.12
N THR A 81 4.68 3.46 -8.97
CA THR A 81 4.68 4.13 -10.29
C THR A 81 3.47 3.70 -11.11
N GLY A 82 2.62 4.65 -11.48
CA GLY A 82 1.41 4.38 -12.27
C GLY A 82 0.32 3.60 -11.53
N ALA A 83 0.43 3.41 -10.22
CA ALA A 83 -0.64 2.80 -9.43
C ALA A 83 -1.86 3.73 -9.38
N ASP A 84 -3.06 3.16 -9.47
CA ASP A 84 -4.31 3.89 -9.32
C ASP A 84 -4.70 3.93 -7.84
N LEU A 85 -4.52 5.10 -7.21
CA LEU A 85 -4.86 5.36 -5.80
C LEU A 85 -6.16 6.19 -5.66
N THR A 86 -7.03 6.14 -6.67
CA THR A 86 -8.32 6.86 -6.61
C THR A 86 -9.16 6.41 -5.43
N GLN A 87 -9.67 7.36 -4.65
CA GLN A 87 -10.49 7.10 -3.46
C GLN A 87 -9.87 6.17 -2.40
N THR A 88 -8.57 5.87 -2.49
CA THR A 88 -7.88 5.07 -1.49
C THR A 88 -7.79 5.84 -0.17
N ASP A 89 -8.15 5.20 0.93
CA ASP A 89 -7.96 5.80 2.25
C ASP A 89 -6.48 5.74 2.63
N LEU A 90 -5.82 6.90 2.49
CA LEU A 90 -4.42 7.11 2.87
C LEU A 90 -4.27 7.79 4.23
N THR A 91 -5.36 8.03 4.96
CA THR A 91 -5.31 8.70 6.27
C THR A 91 -4.42 7.90 7.21
N ASN A 92 -3.42 8.53 7.83
CA ASN A 92 -2.45 7.83 8.70
C ASN A 92 -1.52 6.79 8.04
N THR A 93 -1.42 6.69 6.72
CA THR A 93 -0.37 5.85 6.10
C THR A 93 1.04 6.40 6.33
N ALA A 94 2.07 5.54 6.26
CA ALA A 94 3.47 5.96 6.30
C ALA A 94 3.81 6.96 5.18
N LEU A 95 3.08 6.92 4.06
CA LEU A 95 3.22 7.84 2.92
C LEU A 95 2.91 9.29 3.31
N GLN A 96 1.88 9.54 4.13
CA GLN A 96 1.59 10.90 4.63
C GLN A 96 2.67 11.42 5.59
N LYS A 97 3.20 10.56 6.45
CA LYS A 97 4.29 10.93 7.37
C LYS A 97 5.60 11.22 6.64
N SER A 98 5.75 10.75 5.40
CA SER A 98 6.94 10.91 4.57
C SER A 98 6.91 12.09 3.58
N GLN A 99 5.92 13.00 3.63
CA GLN A 99 5.99 14.26 2.90
C GLN A 99 6.72 15.36 3.70
N PRO A 100 7.98 15.71 3.39
CA PRO A 100 8.52 17.04 3.72
C PRO A 100 7.79 18.12 2.91
N PRO A 101 7.75 19.38 3.40
CA PRO A 101 6.99 20.46 2.78
C PRO A 101 7.45 20.73 1.34
N LYS A 102 6.46 21.08 0.51
CA LYS A 102 6.52 21.53 -0.89
C LYS A 102 7.84 22.21 -1.24
N SER A 103 8.39 21.79 -2.38
CA SER A 103 9.45 22.44 -3.14
C SER A 103 9.41 23.96 -3.00
N GLN A 104 10.48 24.56 -2.49
CA GLN A 104 10.72 25.98 -2.65
C GLN A 104 10.68 26.30 -4.16
N PRO A 105 9.95 27.32 -4.60
CA PRO A 105 10.07 27.78 -5.97
C PRO A 105 11.49 28.34 -6.13
N HIS A 106 12.26 27.75 -7.04
CA HIS A 106 13.43 28.41 -7.61
C HIS A 106 12.95 29.73 -8.22
N ARG A 107 13.12 30.83 -7.50
CA ARG A 107 13.13 32.16 -8.10
C ARG A 107 14.58 32.56 -8.27
N SER A 108 15.06 32.39 -9.48
CA SER A 108 16.17 33.14 -10.03
C SER A 108 15.98 34.62 -9.69
N GLN A 109 16.89 35.19 -8.93
CA GLN A 109 17.17 36.61 -9.04
C GLN A 109 18.58 36.76 -9.58
N SER A 110 18.60 37.00 -10.88
CA SER A 110 19.60 37.81 -11.54
C SER A 110 19.50 39.22 -10.97
N GLN A 111 20.56 39.70 -10.31
CA GLN A 111 21.24 40.99 -10.50
C GLN A 111 22.32 41.15 -9.44
#